data_AF-A0A526YGA7-F1
#
_entry.id   AF-A0A526YGA7-F1
#
_cell.length_a   1.000
_cell.length_b   1.000
_cell.length_c   1.000
_cell.angle_alpha   90.00
_cell.angle_beta   90.00
_cell.angle_gamma   90.00
#
_symmetry.space_group_name_H-M   'P 1'
#
loop_
_entity.id
_entity.type
_entity.pdbx_description
1 polymer ?
#
loop_
_entity_poly.entity_id
_entity_poly.type
_entity_poly.pdbx_seq_one_letter_code
_entity_poly.pdbx_strand_id
1 'polypeptide(L)'
;ILAELKKMSGAGTLLFPSVRSPSRPISDNTLNAALRRMGYSKNEATAHGFRATASTLLNECGKWHPDAVERQLAHIEKNDVRRAYARAEHWEERVKMMQWWADYL
;
A
#
# COMPACT_ATOMS: atom_id res chain seq x y z
N ILE A 1 -7.43 13.68 -6.82
CA ILE A 1 -6.27 12.75 -6.83
C ILE A 1 -5.96 12.21 -8.24
N LEU A 2 -6.62 11.17 -8.76
CA LEU A 2 -6.16 10.50 -10.02
C LEU A 2 -6.09 11.43 -11.25
N ALA A 3 -7.03 12.37 -11.39
CA ALA A 3 -7.01 13.35 -12.48
C ALA A 3 -5.87 14.37 -12.36
N GLU A 4 -5.37 14.63 -11.15
CA GLU A 4 -4.21 15.51 -10.91
C GLU A 4 -2.91 14.74 -11.15
N LEU A 5 -2.83 13.50 -10.65
CA LEU A 5 -1.69 12.62 -10.90
C LEU A 5 -1.48 12.41 -12.41
N LYS A 6 -2.54 12.28 -13.21
CA LYS A 6 -2.46 12.20 -14.67
C LYS A 6 -1.82 13.43 -15.32
N LYS A 7 -1.94 14.63 -14.74
CA LYS A 7 -1.24 15.83 -15.23
C LYS A 7 0.28 15.74 -15.02
N MET A 8 0.71 14.95 -14.02
CA MET A 8 2.13 14.74 -13.68
C MET A 8 2.74 13.52 -14.37
N SER A 9 2.00 12.41 -14.50
CA SER A 9 2.44 11.18 -15.17
C SER A 9 2.28 11.21 -16.70
N GLY A 10 1.49 12.15 -17.23
CA GLY A 10 1.26 12.36 -18.65
C GLY A 10 0.30 11.33 -19.26
N ALA A 11 0.55 10.98 -20.53
CA ALA A 11 -0.27 10.04 -21.29
C ALA A 11 0.15 8.56 -21.14
N GLY A 12 1.06 8.26 -20.21
CA GLY A 12 1.53 6.89 -19.97
C GLY A 12 0.49 5.98 -19.31
N THR A 13 0.72 4.66 -19.39
CA THR A 13 -0.14 3.64 -18.75
C THR A 13 0.12 3.46 -17.25
N LEU A 14 1.18 4.07 -16.71
CA LEU A 14 1.60 3.93 -15.32
C LEU A 14 1.21 5.18 -14.52
N LEU A 15 0.70 4.98 -13.30
CA LEU A 15 0.42 6.06 -12.35
C LEU A 15 1.71 6.71 -11.83
N PHE A 16 2.78 5.92 -11.65
CA PHE A 16 4.09 6.37 -11.16
C PHE A 16 5.22 5.91 -12.11
N PRO A 17 5.36 6.57 -13.28
CA PRO A 17 6.41 6.25 -14.24
C PRO A 17 7.80 6.70 -13.76
N SER A 18 8.85 6.01 -14.20
CA SER A 18 10.23 6.39 -13.97
C SER A 18 10.60 7.61 -14.80
N VAL A 19 11.22 8.61 -14.14
CA VAL A 19 11.73 9.85 -14.77
C VAL A 19 12.70 9.55 -15.94
N ARG A 20 13.39 8.41 -15.91
CA ARG A 20 14.35 7.99 -16.97
C ARG A 20 13.72 7.12 -18.07
N SER A 21 12.54 6.55 -17.84
CA SER A 21 11.92 5.58 -18.73
C SER A 21 10.41 5.54 -18.46
N PRO A 22 9.60 6.33 -19.18
CA PRO A 22 8.16 6.45 -18.90
C PRO A 22 7.36 5.15 -19.02
N SER A 23 7.89 4.15 -19.72
CA SER A 23 7.32 2.79 -19.85
C SER A 23 7.65 1.85 -18.68
N ARG A 24 8.44 2.29 -17.69
CA ARG A 24 8.80 1.50 -16.49
C ARG A 24 8.33 2.22 -15.23
N PRO A 25 7.90 1.48 -14.18
CA PRO A 25 7.54 2.10 -12.91
C PRO A 25 8.77 2.69 -12.21
N ILE A 26 8.55 3.59 -11.26
CA ILE A 26 9.56 3.96 -10.26
C ILE A 26 10.06 2.73 -9.48
N SER A 27 11.26 2.81 -8.94
CA SER A 27 11.79 1.81 -8.01
C SER A 27 11.50 2.18 -6.56
N ASP A 28 11.51 1.21 -5.65
CA ASP A 28 11.35 1.41 -4.20
C ASP A 28 12.36 2.43 -3.62
N ASN A 29 13.58 2.46 -4.18
CA ASN A 29 14.60 3.45 -3.85
C ASN A 29 14.18 4.89 -4.20
N THR A 30 13.28 5.08 -5.17
CA THR A 30 12.75 6.39 -5.55
C THR A 30 11.85 6.94 -4.44
N LEU A 31 10.98 6.11 -3.85
CA LEU A 31 10.15 6.48 -2.69
C LEU A 31 11.02 6.78 -1.46
N ASN A 32 11.99 5.91 -1.16
CA ASN A 32 12.92 6.14 -0.05
C ASN A 32 13.76 7.42 -0.26
N ALA A 33 14.18 7.73 -1.49
CA ALA A 33 14.89 8.97 -1.80
C ALA A 33 13.98 10.21 -1.75
N ALA A 34 12.68 10.09 -2.02
CA ALA A 34 11.72 11.16 -1.80
C ALA A 34 11.59 11.49 -0.30
N LEU A 35 11.47 10.46 0.56
CA LEU A 35 11.45 10.64 2.02
C LEU A 35 12.69 11.39 2.54
N ARG A 36 13.90 11.09 2.04
CA ARG A 36 15.11 11.84 2.41
C ARG A 36 15.08 13.31 1.98
N ARG A 37 14.51 13.61 0.80
CA ARG A 37 14.37 15.00 0.33
C ARG A 37 13.33 15.81 1.13
N MET A 38 12.36 15.13 1.73
CA MET A 38 11.38 15.74 2.64
C MET A 38 11.90 15.89 4.09
N GLY A 39 13.17 15.57 4.35
CA GLY A 39 13.81 15.78 5.66
C GLY A 39 13.80 14.58 6.60
N TYR A 40 13.00 13.54 6.33
CA TYR A 40 12.99 12.32 7.15
C TYR A 40 14.33 11.57 7.04
N SER A 41 14.86 11.09 8.17
CA SER A 41 16.00 10.19 8.23
C SER A 41 15.61 8.73 7.96
N LYS A 42 16.63 7.87 7.80
CA LYS A 42 16.43 6.41 7.58
C LYS A 42 15.72 5.71 8.75
N ASN A 43 15.80 6.28 9.95
CA ASN A 43 15.26 5.69 11.17
C ASN A 43 13.83 6.18 11.48
N GLU A 44 13.41 7.31 10.90
CA GLU A 44 12.07 7.88 11.11
C GLU A 44 11.03 7.33 10.13
N ALA A 45 11.37 7.23 8.84
CA ALA A 45 10.42 6.78 7.82
C ALA A 45 11.10 6.05 6.66
N THR A 46 10.54 4.92 6.23
CA THR A 46 10.89 4.21 4.99
C THR A 46 9.63 3.75 4.28
N ALA A 47 9.70 3.50 2.97
CA ALA A 47 8.57 2.97 2.20
C ALA A 47 8.08 1.61 2.74
N HIS A 48 8.99 0.79 3.29
CA HIS A 48 8.65 -0.45 3.98
C HIS A 48 8.01 -0.21 5.35
N GLY A 49 8.46 0.80 6.10
CA GLY A 49 7.90 1.16 7.40
C GLY A 49 6.40 1.45 7.35
N PHE A 50 5.92 2.16 6.32
CA PHE A 50 4.49 2.45 6.13
C PHE A 50 3.61 1.18 6.06
N ARG A 51 4.15 0.08 5.53
CA ARG A 51 3.47 -1.22 5.44
C ARG A 51 3.31 -1.88 6.82
N ALA A 52 4.26 -1.66 7.73
CA ALA A 52 4.14 -2.09 9.13
C ALA A 52 3.17 -1.19 9.89
N THR A 53 3.28 0.14 9.74
CA THR A 53 2.34 1.12 10.35
C THR A 53 0.88 0.85 9.96
N ALA A 54 0.62 0.57 8.67
CA ALA A 54 -0.70 0.19 8.19
C ALA A 54 -1.20 -1.12 8.81
N SER A 55 -0.35 -2.15 8.90
CA SER A 55 -0.68 -3.42 9.55
C SER A 55 -1.10 -3.22 11.02
N THR A 56 -0.31 -2.47 11.79
CA THR A 56 -0.61 -2.15 13.19
C THR A 56 -1.93 -1.42 13.32
N LEU A 57 -2.10 -0.28 12.65
CA LEU A 57 -3.29 0.57 12.83
C LEU A 57 -4.59 -0.09 12.31
N LEU A 58 -4.53 -0.87 11.23
CA LEU A 58 -5.70 -1.60 10.73
C LEU A 58 -6.14 -2.73 11.67
N ASN A 59 -5.21 -3.41 12.35
CA ASN A 59 -5.54 -4.41 13.37
C ASN A 59 -6.03 -3.73 14.67
N GLU A 60 -5.33 -2.70 15.16
CA GLU A 60 -5.66 -2.02 16.42
C GLU A 60 -6.99 -1.27 16.39
N CYS A 61 -7.46 -0.80 15.22
CA CYS A 61 -8.75 -0.11 15.12
C CYS A 61 -9.96 -1.02 15.38
N GLY A 62 -9.79 -2.35 15.37
CA GLY A 62 -10.85 -3.34 15.67
C GLY A 62 -12.01 -3.40 14.67
N LYS A 63 -11.91 -2.74 13.51
CA LYS A 63 -12.99 -2.63 12.51
C LYS A 63 -12.99 -3.72 11.44
N TRP A 64 -11.87 -4.43 11.27
CA TRP A 64 -11.62 -5.30 10.14
C TRP A 64 -11.21 -6.70 10.59
N HIS A 65 -11.60 -7.72 9.83
CA HIS A 65 -11.15 -9.08 10.04
C HIS A 65 -9.63 -9.18 9.78
N PRO A 66 -8.83 -9.81 10.67
CA PRO A 66 -7.37 -9.90 10.49
C PRO A 66 -6.96 -10.49 9.13
N ASP A 67 -7.66 -11.54 8.67
CA ASP A 67 -7.38 -12.14 7.35
C ASP A 67 -7.64 -11.15 6.19
N ALA A 68 -8.55 -10.18 6.34
CA ALA A 68 -8.76 -9.13 5.34
C ALA A 68 -7.58 -8.14 5.31
N VAL A 69 -7.02 -7.80 6.49
CA VAL A 69 -5.84 -6.95 6.62
C VAL A 69 -4.61 -7.64 6.03
N GLU A 70 -4.35 -8.89 6.39
CA GLU A 70 -3.22 -9.68 5.86
C GLU A 70 -3.31 -9.86 4.34
N ARG A 71 -4.53 -10.09 3.81
CA ARG A 71 -4.78 -10.11 2.36
C ARG A 71 -4.55 -8.77 1.68
N GLN A 72 -4.94 -7.66 2.31
CA GLN A 72 -4.68 -6.31 1.78
C GLN A 72 -3.19 -5.98 1.78
N LEU A 73 -2.43 -6.54 2.72
CA LEU A 73 -0.97 -6.52 2.75
C LEU A 73 -0.33 -7.55 1.80
N ALA A 74 -1.10 -8.32 1.04
CA ALA A 74 -0.58 -9.40 0.18
C ALA A 74 0.31 -10.42 0.91
N HIS A 75 0.09 -10.61 2.22
CA HIS A 75 0.74 -11.68 2.98
C HIS A 75 0.10 -13.02 2.60
N ILE A 76 0.94 -13.97 2.19
CA ILE A 76 0.50 -15.33 1.90
C ILE A 76 0.40 -16.08 3.24
N GLU A 77 -0.82 -16.48 3.62
CA GLU A 77 -1.06 -17.37 4.77
C GLU A 77 -0.22 -18.64 4.59
N LYS A 78 0.70 -18.87 5.52
CA LYS A 78 1.68 -19.98 5.51
C LYS A 78 1.07 -21.29 5.99
N ASN A 79 -0.02 -21.25 6.75
CA ASN A 79 -0.74 -22.42 7.20
C ASN A 79 -1.71 -22.90 6.11
N ASP A 80 -1.39 -24.01 5.45
CA ASP A 80 -2.17 -24.56 4.34
C ASP A 80 -3.63 -24.92 4.74
N VAL A 81 -3.87 -25.32 5.99
CA VAL A 81 -5.21 -25.60 6.51
C VAL A 81 -6.02 -24.30 6.60
N ARG A 82 -5.47 -23.24 7.20
CA ARG A 82 -6.12 -21.92 7.21
C ARG A 82 -6.33 -21.39 5.80
N ARG A 83 -5.36 -21.54 4.89
CA ARG A 83 -5.49 -21.11 3.48
C ARG A 83 -6.67 -21.79 2.77
N ALA A 84 -7.00 -23.03 3.12
CA ALA A 84 -8.14 -23.75 2.58
C ALA A 84 -9.50 -23.22 3.06
N TYR A 85 -9.59 -22.73 4.32
CA TYR A 85 -10.80 -22.11 4.87
C TYR A 85 -10.93 -20.62 4.50
N ALA A 86 -9.81 -19.89 4.42
CA ALA A 86 -9.75 -18.48 4.08
C ALA A 86 -10.07 -18.17 2.60
N ARG A 87 -10.86 -19.00 1.90
CA ARG A 87 -11.25 -18.81 0.49
C ARG A 87 -12.07 -17.54 0.25
N ALA A 88 -12.67 -16.96 1.29
CA ALA A 88 -13.22 -15.62 1.20
C ALA A 88 -12.10 -14.63 0.86
N GLU A 89 -12.23 -13.91 -0.25
CA GLU A 89 -11.26 -12.85 -0.57
C GLU A 89 -11.40 -11.64 0.38
N HIS A 90 -12.52 -11.52 1.10
CA HIS A 90 -12.88 -10.31 1.84
C HIS A 90 -12.93 -9.05 0.95
N TRP A 91 -13.19 -9.18 -0.36
CA TRP A 91 -13.04 -8.08 -1.33
C TRP A 91 -13.81 -6.81 -0.94
N GLU A 92 -15.10 -6.92 -0.63
CA GLU A 92 -15.91 -5.78 -0.19
C GLU A 92 -15.38 -5.12 1.08
N GLU A 93 -14.85 -5.91 2.00
CA GLU A 93 -14.27 -5.45 3.25
C GLU A 93 -12.94 -4.74 2.99
N ARG A 94 -12.07 -5.29 2.14
CA ARG A 94 -10.81 -4.64 1.70
C ARG A 94 -11.07 -3.30 0.98
N VAL A 95 -12.14 -3.20 0.17
CA VAL A 95 -12.54 -1.94 -0.48
C VAL A 95 -12.98 -0.91 0.57
N LYS A 96 -13.85 -1.30 1.52
CA LYS A 96 -14.29 -0.42 2.63
C LYS A 96 -13.11 -0.01 3.53
N MET A 97 -12.19 -0.93 3.80
CA MET A 97 -10.96 -0.72 4.58
C MET A 97 -10.05 0.32 3.93
N MET A 98 -9.81 0.23 2.62
CA MET A 98 -8.96 1.18 1.92
C MET A 98 -9.60 2.57 1.80
N GLN A 99 -10.93 2.67 1.70
CA GLN A 99 -11.62 3.96 1.78
C GLN A 99 -11.50 4.56 3.19
N TRP A 100 -11.81 3.79 4.23
CA TRP A 100 -11.68 4.27 5.62
C TRP A 100 -10.25 4.69 5.97
N TRP A 101 -9.25 3.97 5.47
CA TRP A 101 -7.85 4.36 5.60
C TRP A 101 -7.54 5.69 4.89
N ALA A 102 -8.10 5.90 3.70
CA ALA A 102 -7.95 7.16 2.96
C ALA A 102 -8.69 8.34 3.64
N ASP A 103 -9.78 8.08 4.35
CA ASP A 103 -10.53 9.08 5.13
C ASP A 103 -9.88 9.42 6.49
N TYR A 104 -8.90 8.63 6.94
CA TYR A 104 -8.17 8.82 8.20
C TYR A 104 -6.86 9.63 8.03
N LEU A 105 -6.34 9.72 6.79
CA LEU A 105 -5.09 10.41 6.44
C LEU A 105 -5.29 11.88 6.06
#